data_AF-A0A7U9QXB0-F1
#
_entry.id   AF-A0A7U9QXB0-F1
#
_cell.length_a   1.000
_cell.length_b   1.000
_cell.length_c   1.000
_cell.angle_alpha   90.00
_cell.angle_beta   90.00
_cell.angle_gamma   90.00
#
_symmetry.space_group_name_H-M   'P 1'
#
loop_
_entity.id
_entity.type
_entity.pdbx_description
1 polymer ?
#
loop_
_entity_poly.entity_id
_entity_poly.type
_entity_poly.pdbx_seq_one_letter_code
_entity_poly.pdbx_strand_id
1 'polypeptide(L)'
;MHAKTMEGLAGASMSMKLMNTPMRVYKEAERRGDTAVMEQAMGYASDFADKAEDYRKTTEKGMKEDAKEAREKANTEQENAIRKRREQREEMEKKIAESRNGDTDTVSISESGKAALDGKADSVQTGADNGISVEETADAIKMEPAIYSKSGEKAEFESGANFSVFV
;
A
#
# COMPACT_ATOMS: atom_id res chain seq x y z
N MET A 1 11.56 18.34 2.89
CA MET A 1 12.99 17.99 2.77
C MET A 1 13.72 18.64 3.91
N HIS A 2 14.38 17.82 4.70
CA HIS A 2 15.10 18.20 5.90
C HIS A 2 16.34 19.02 5.52
N ALA A 3 16.68 20.04 6.31
CA ALA A 3 17.80 20.94 6.01
C ALA A 3 19.14 20.18 5.84
N LYS A 4 19.37 19.17 6.69
CA LYS A 4 20.54 18.28 6.62
C LYS A 4 20.63 17.51 5.30
N THR A 5 19.49 17.12 4.71
CA THR A 5 19.44 16.45 3.40
C THR A 5 19.95 17.38 2.30
N MET A 6 19.51 18.64 2.32
CA MET A 6 19.91 19.63 1.33
C MET A 6 21.39 20.02 1.47
N GLU A 7 21.84 20.27 2.70
CA GLU A 7 23.23 20.62 2.99
C GLU A 7 24.18 19.48 2.60
N GLY A 8 23.86 18.24 2.97
CA GLY A 8 24.68 17.09 2.64
C GLY A 8 24.76 16.83 1.14
N LEU A 9 23.65 16.97 0.39
CA LEU A 9 23.68 16.85 -1.07
C LEU A 9 24.55 17.93 -1.72
N ALA A 10 24.38 19.19 -1.30
CA ALA A 10 25.15 20.31 -1.81
C ALA A 10 26.65 20.15 -1.51
N GLY A 11 26.99 19.83 -0.26
CA GLY A 11 28.36 19.62 0.20
C GLY A 11 29.05 18.45 -0.53
N ALA A 12 28.40 17.29 -0.62
CA ALA A 12 28.94 16.14 -1.34
C ALA A 12 29.18 16.47 -2.82
N SER A 13 28.23 17.16 -3.47
CA SER A 13 28.37 17.55 -4.88
C SER A 13 29.55 18.51 -5.11
N MET A 14 29.80 19.42 -4.16
CA MET A 14 30.91 20.36 -4.25
C MET A 14 32.25 19.64 -4.04
N SER A 15 32.35 18.77 -3.03
CA SER A 15 33.55 17.99 -2.77
C SER A 15 33.93 17.10 -3.95
N MET A 16 32.96 16.43 -4.58
CA MET A 16 33.21 15.67 -5.81
C MET A 16 33.69 16.55 -6.98
N LYS A 17 33.15 17.77 -7.12
CA LYS A 17 33.62 18.71 -8.14
C LYS A 17 35.07 19.13 -7.89
N LEU A 18 35.43 19.41 -6.63
CA LEU A 18 36.77 19.82 -6.23
C LEU A 18 37.80 18.70 -6.40
N MET A 19 37.40 17.43 -6.27
CA MET A 19 38.26 16.26 -6.51
C MET A 19 38.75 16.15 -7.97
N ASN A 20 38.07 16.76 -8.94
CA ASN A 20 38.48 16.69 -10.35
C ASN A 20 39.81 17.38 -10.62
N THR A 21 40.12 18.46 -9.90
CA THR A 21 41.35 19.23 -10.07
C THR A 21 42.59 18.40 -9.70
N PRO A 22 42.72 17.84 -8.48
CA PRO A 22 43.85 16.98 -8.14
C PRO A 22 43.94 15.75 -9.06
N MET A 23 42.81 15.18 -9.49
CA MET A 23 42.83 14.06 -10.46
C MET A 23 43.40 14.44 -11.83
N ARG A 24 43.25 15.69 -12.27
CA ARG A 24 43.90 16.17 -13.51
C ARG A 24 45.40 16.34 -13.31
N VAL A 25 45.80 16.91 -12.18
CA VAL A 25 47.22 17.09 -11.82
C VAL A 25 47.92 15.74 -11.71
N TYR A 26 47.28 14.75 -11.08
CA TYR A 26 47.78 13.38 -10.99
C TYR A 26 48.08 12.81 -12.38
N LYS A 27 47.13 12.89 -13.32
CA LYS A 27 47.31 12.38 -14.68
C LYS A 27 48.42 13.09 -15.45
N GLU A 28 48.64 14.37 -15.17
CA GLU A 28 49.74 15.11 -15.78
C GLU A 28 51.10 14.70 -15.19
N ALA A 29 51.16 14.53 -13.87
CA ALA A 29 52.36 14.06 -13.17
C ALA A 29 52.72 12.62 -13.58
N GLU A 30 51.73 11.76 -13.76
CA GLU A 30 51.90 10.39 -14.25
C GLU A 30 52.58 10.35 -15.62
N ARG A 31 52.20 11.24 -16.55
CA ARG A 31 52.86 11.35 -17.87
C ARG A 31 54.30 11.81 -17.79
N ARG A 32 54.64 12.59 -16.76
CA ARG A 32 56.01 13.10 -16.52
C ARG A 32 56.84 12.14 -15.67
N GLY A 33 56.23 11.12 -15.08
CA GLY A 33 56.88 10.23 -14.12
C GLY A 33 57.19 10.89 -12.77
N ASP A 34 56.52 11.99 -12.43
CA ASP A 34 56.73 12.73 -11.19
C ASP A 34 55.89 12.14 -10.05
N THR A 35 56.45 11.16 -9.35
CA THR A 35 55.77 10.43 -8.28
C THR A 35 55.46 11.29 -7.06
N ALA A 36 56.26 12.32 -6.78
CA ALA A 36 56.04 13.22 -5.64
C ALA A 36 54.76 14.05 -5.85
N VAL A 37 54.58 14.60 -7.06
CA VAL A 37 53.37 15.36 -7.41
C VAL A 37 52.15 14.44 -7.49
N MET A 38 52.32 13.18 -7.95
CA MET A 38 51.24 12.19 -7.93
C MET A 38 50.73 11.92 -6.51
N GLU A 39 51.63 11.66 -5.56
CA GLU A 39 51.27 11.38 -4.17
C GLU A 39 50.57 12.59 -3.53
N GLN A 40 51.11 13.80 -3.73
CA GLN A 40 50.50 15.02 -3.22
C GLN A 40 49.11 15.26 -3.82
N ALA A 41 48.93 15.05 -5.13
CA ALA A 41 47.63 15.18 -5.79
C ALA A 41 46.62 14.15 -5.26
N MET A 42 47.04 12.90 -5.05
CA MET A 42 46.20 11.89 -4.42
C MET A 42 45.81 12.26 -3.00
N GLY A 43 46.71 12.82 -2.20
CA GLY A 43 46.39 13.30 -0.85
C GLY A 43 45.23 14.30 -0.85
N TYR A 44 45.28 15.31 -1.71
CA TYR A 44 44.18 16.26 -1.86
C TYR A 44 42.89 15.60 -2.36
N ALA A 45 42.98 14.66 -3.30
CA ALA A 45 41.80 13.94 -3.78
C ALA A 45 41.13 13.13 -2.67
N SER A 46 41.93 12.46 -1.82
CA SER A 46 41.45 11.72 -0.66
C SER A 46 40.75 12.63 0.35
N ASP A 47 41.32 13.80 0.68
CA ASP A 47 40.68 14.76 1.59
C ASP A 47 39.30 15.21 1.10
N PHE A 48 39.12 15.38 -0.21
CA PHE A 48 37.82 15.72 -0.79
C PHE A 48 36.87 14.52 -0.82
N ALA A 49 37.39 13.30 -1.02
CA ALA A 49 36.59 12.08 -0.94
C ALA A 49 36.03 11.87 0.48
N ASP A 50 36.86 12.04 1.50
CA ASP A 50 36.46 11.92 2.91
C ASP A 50 35.37 12.94 3.26
N LYS A 51 35.55 14.20 2.87
CA LYS A 51 34.52 15.25 3.04
C LYS A 51 33.23 14.90 2.32
N ALA A 52 33.30 14.38 1.09
CA ALA A 52 32.12 13.96 0.36
C ALA A 52 31.38 12.83 1.07
N GLU A 53 32.11 11.89 1.69
CA GLU A 53 31.53 10.81 2.48
C GLU A 53 30.83 11.32 3.74
N ASP A 54 31.43 12.28 4.44
CA ASP A 54 30.82 12.90 5.63
C ASP A 54 29.53 13.65 5.28
N TYR A 55 29.51 14.36 4.15
CA TYR A 55 28.29 14.96 3.62
C TYR A 55 27.24 13.92 3.18
N ARG A 56 27.66 12.77 2.67
CA ARG A 56 26.74 11.66 2.41
C ARG A 56 26.11 11.14 3.71
N LYS A 57 26.89 10.99 4.79
CA LYS A 57 26.39 10.58 6.11
C LYS A 57 25.38 11.57 6.68
N THR A 58 25.60 12.88 6.53
CA THR A 58 24.64 13.92 6.97
C THR A 58 23.37 13.89 6.12
N THR A 59 23.49 13.68 4.81
CA THR A 59 22.36 13.48 3.91
C THR A 59 21.51 12.30 4.35
N GLU A 60 22.13 11.15 4.61
CA GLU A 60 21.43 9.93 5.01
C GLU A 60 20.66 10.13 6.33
N LYS A 61 21.26 10.85 7.29
CA LYS A 61 20.57 11.23 8.54
C LYS A 61 19.35 12.11 8.26
N GLY A 62 19.50 13.13 7.40
CA GLY A 62 18.38 14.00 7.01
C GLY A 62 17.25 13.24 6.31
N MET A 63 17.58 12.29 5.43
CA MET A 63 16.60 11.46 4.74
C MET A 63 15.85 10.52 5.69
N LYS A 64 16.53 9.95 6.69
CA LYS A 64 15.88 9.14 7.73
C LYS A 64 14.89 9.97 8.55
N GLU A 65 15.25 11.20 8.88
CA GLU A 65 14.37 12.15 9.59
C GLU A 65 13.15 12.53 8.73
N ASP A 66 13.35 12.91 7.46
CA ASP A 66 12.27 13.18 6.50
C ASP A 66 11.32 11.98 6.37
N ALA A 67 11.85 10.77 6.23
CA ALA A 67 11.06 9.55 6.08
C ALA A 67 10.24 9.24 7.33
N LYS A 68 10.79 9.50 8.53
CA LYS A 68 10.07 9.32 9.79
C LYS A 68 8.92 10.32 9.90
N GLU A 69 9.18 11.60 9.61
CA GLU A 69 8.16 12.65 9.65
C GLU A 69 7.02 12.36 8.65
N ALA A 70 7.35 11.92 7.44
CA ALA A 70 6.36 11.52 6.44
C ALA A 70 5.50 10.34 6.91
N ARG A 71 6.11 9.34 7.57
CA ARG A 71 5.37 8.21 8.16
C ARG A 71 4.44 8.65 9.31
N GLU A 72 4.90 9.55 10.17
CA GLU A 72 4.08 10.08 11.26
C GLU A 72 2.87 10.87 10.72
N LYS A 73 3.08 11.71 9.71
CA LYS A 73 1.99 12.41 9.01
C LYS A 73 1.00 11.43 8.37
N ALA A 74 1.47 10.41 7.67
CA ALA A 74 0.60 9.40 7.08
C ALA A 74 -0.22 8.63 8.14
N ASN A 75 0.40 8.24 9.25
CA ASN A 75 -0.29 7.53 10.34
C ASN A 75 -1.35 8.41 11.00
N THR A 76 -1.04 9.68 11.26
CA THR A 76 -2.02 10.62 11.85
C THR A 76 -3.18 10.90 10.90
N GLU A 77 -2.94 11.02 9.60
CA GLU A 77 -3.99 11.15 8.58
C GLU A 77 -4.87 9.89 8.54
N GLN A 78 -4.25 8.71 8.58
CA GLN A 78 -4.97 7.43 8.62
C GLN A 78 -5.82 7.30 9.89
N GLU A 79 -5.28 7.64 11.05
CA GLU A 79 -6.00 7.60 12.32
C GLU A 79 -7.17 8.58 12.32
N ASN A 80 -6.98 9.79 11.82
CA ASN A 80 -8.06 10.77 11.66
C ASN A 80 -9.16 10.26 10.72
N ALA A 81 -8.79 9.57 9.63
CA ALA A 81 -9.76 8.96 8.72
C ALA A 81 -10.55 7.83 9.39
N ILE A 82 -9.87 6.97 10.17
CA ILE A 82 -10.53 5.91 10.95
C ILE A 82 -11.47 6.50 11.98
N ARG A 83 -11.03 7.54 12.70
CA ARG A 83 -11.84 8.23 13.71
C ARG A 83 -13.12 8.81 13.10
N LYS A 84 -13.01 9.55 12.00
CA LYS A 84 -14.17 10.08 11.26
C LYS A 84 -15.12 8.96 10.83
N ARG A 85 -14.59 7.83 10.38
CA ARG A 85 -15.41 6.67 9.98
C ARG A 85 -16.14 6.03 11.17
N ARG A 86 -15.49 5.96 12.35
CA ARG A 86 -16.11 5.47 13.58
C ARG A 86 -17.22 6.40 14.05
N GLU A 87 -16.98 7.72 14.06
CA GLU A 87 -17.98 8.73 14.41
C GLU A 87 -19.22 8.64 13.49
N GLN A 88 -19.01 8.53 12.17
CA GLN A 88 -20.12 8.33 11.22
C GLN A 88 -20.91 7.04 11.47
N ARG A 89 -20.22 5.95 11.82
CA ARG A 89 -20.90 4.68 12.16
C ARG A 89 -21.73 4.82 13.43
N GLU A 90 -21.19 5.47 14.46
CA GLU A 90 -21.89 5.70 15.72
C GLU A 90 -23.12 6.59 15.52
N GLU A 91 -23.02 7.65 14.69
CA GLU A 91 -24.18 8.47 14.34
C GLU A 91 -25.25 7.69 13.57
N MET A 92 -24.86 6.85 12.60
CA MET A 92 -25.80 5.98 11.88
C MET A 92 -26.45 4.96 12.82
N GLU A 93 -25.68 4.38 13.74
CA GLU A 93 -26.19 3.43 14.73
C GLU A 93 -27.17 4.08 15.70
N LYS A 94 -26.89 5.31 16.17
CA LYS A 94 -27.83 6.10 16.98
C LYS A 94 -29.13 6.35 16.22
N LYS A 95 -29.07 6.75 14.94
CA LYS A 95 -30.26 6.93 14.10
C LYS A 95 -31.05 5.63 13.91
N ILE A 96 -30.37 4.50 13.72
CA ILE A 96 -31.03 3.19 13.58
C ILE A 96 -31.68 2.80 14.91
N ALA A 97 -30.98 2.93 16.04
CA ALA A 97 -31.53 2.62 17.36
C ALA A 97 -32.73 3.50 17.70
N GLU A 98 -32.68 4.80 17.38
CA GLU A 98 -33.80 5.72 17.52
C GLU A 98 -34.98 5.32 16.62
N SER A 99 -34.71 4.98 15.35
CA SER A 99 -35.75 4.50 14.42
C SER A 99 -36.37 3.17 14.85
N ARG A 100 -35.64 2.32 15.58
CA ARG A 100 -36.12 1.04 16.13
C ARG A 100 -36.99 1.22 17.38
N ASN A 101 -36.92 2.40 18.01
CA ASN A 101 -37.79 2.81 19.11
C ASN A 101 -39.05 3.54 18.64
N GLY A 102 -39.10 3.99 17.38
CA GLY A 102 -40.34 4.40 16.71
C GLY A 102 -41.06 3.17 16.14
N ASP A 103 -42.38 3.25 15.96
CA ASP A 103 -43.25 2.18 15.44
C ASP A 103 -42.69 1.53 14.16
N THR A 104 -41.83 0.53 14.32
CA THR A 104 -41.40 -0.33 13.22
C THR A 104 -42.45 -1.41 13.03
N ASP A 105 -42.95 -1.51 11.80
CA ASP A 105 -43.95 -2.50 11.40
C ASP A 105 -43.41 -3.90 11.66
N THR A 106 -43.89 -4.53 12.75
CA THR A 106 -43.37 -5.80 13.22
C THR A 106 -44.09 -6.90 12.47
N VAL A 107 -43.44 -7.46 11.44
CA VAL A 107 -44.01 -8.57 10.69
C VAL A 107 -43.92 -9.84 11.55
N SER A 108 -45.04 -10.20 12.19
CA SER A 108 -45.18 -11.47 12.90
C SER A 108 -45.42 -12.60 11.89
N ILE A 109 -44.61 -13.66 11.97
CA ILE A 109 -44.85 -14.87 11.19
C ILE A 109 -46.06 -15.58 11.81
N SER A 110 -47.13 -15.72 11.02
CA SER A 110 -48.31 -16.54 11.36
C SER A 110 -47.89 -17.94 11.81
N GLU A 111 -48.62 -18.54 12.75
CA GLU A 111 -48.39 -19.90 13.25
C GLU A 111 -48.29 -20.94 12.13
N SER A 112 -49.07 -20.77 11.05
CA SER A 112 -49.01 -21.62 9.85
C SER A 112 -47.69 -21.49 9.06
N GLY A 113 -47.07 -20.31 9.08
CA GLY A 113 -45.76 -20.06 8.46
C GLY A 113 -44.59 -20.61 9.28
N LYS A 114 -44.74 -20.66 10.62
CA LYS A 114 -43.76 -21.32 11.51
C LYS A 114 -43.70 -22.83 11.30
N ALA A 115 -44.85 -23.48 11.17
CA ALA A 115 -44.92 -24.93 10.92
C ALA A 115 -44.31 -25.34 9.56
N ALA A 116 -44.40 -24.46 8.54
CA ALA A 116 -43.74 -24.69 7.25
C ALA A 116 -42.20 -24.51 7.30
N LEU A 117 -41.68 -23.83 8.33
CA LEU A 117 -40.24 -23.60 8.53
C LEU A 117 -39.59 -24.76 9.29
N ASP A 118 -40.33 -25.40 10.20
CA ASP A 118 -39.91 -26.62 10.91
C ASP A 118 -39.75 -27.83 9.98
N GLY A 119 -40.47 -27.85 8.85
CA GLY A 119 -40.36 -28.90 7.83
C GLY A 119 -39.08 -28.85 6.98
N LYS A 120 -38.19 -27.89 7.22
CA LYS A 120 -36.90 -27.76 6.53
C LYS A 120 -35.75 -27.50 7.50
N ALA A 121 -35.82 -28.12 8.68
CA ALA A 121 -34.79 -28.06 9.70
C ALA A 121 -33.70 -29.15 9.56
N ASP A 122 -33.58 -29.83 8.41
CA ASP A 122 -32.43 -30.68 8.08
C ASP A 122 -31.60 -30.06 6.94
N SER A 123 -31.00 -28.91 7.21
CA SER A 123 -29.68 -28.55 6.65
C SER A 123 -29.13 -27.36 7.43
N VAL A 124 -28.86 -27.60 8.71
CA VAL A 124 -27.89 -26.79 9.45
C VAL A 124 -26.52 -27.26 8.98
N GLN A 125 -25.99 -26.64 7.92
CA GLN A 125 -24.55 -26.59 7.76
C GLN A 125 -24.05 -25.46 8.67
N THR A 126 -23.73 -25.82 9.92
CA THR A 126 -22.89 -25.02 10.80
C THR A 126 -21.58 -24.76 10.07
N GLY A 127 -21.46 -23.59 9.46
CA GLY A 127 -20.24 -23.13 8.81
C GLY A 127 -19.26 -22.57 9.84
N ALA A 128 -18.52 -23.46 10.49
CA ALA A 128 -17.14 -23.20 10.89
C ALA A 128 -16.26 -24.27 10.23
N ASP A 129 -15.18 -23.80 9.62
CA ASP A 129 -14.06 -24.52 9.00
C ASP A 129 -14.23 -25.21 7.62
N ASN A 130 -13.63 -24.53 6.64
CA ASN A 130 -12.51 -25.04 5.83
C ASN A 130 -12.44 -26.57 5.61
N GLY A 131 -12.92 -27.04 4.46
CA GLY A 131 -12.64 -28.40 4.01
C GLY A 131 -13.49 -28.88 2.84
N ILE A 132 -13.01 -28.60 1.62
CA ILE A 132 -13.11 -29.40 0.38
C ILE A 132 -14.13 -30.57 0.38
N SER A 133 -15.11 -30.55 -0.54
CA SER A 133 -15.37 -31.67 -1.46
C SER A 133 -16.58 -31.36 -2.35
N VAL A 134 -16.31 -31.35 -3.66
CA VAL A 134 -17.32 -31.45 -4.70
C VAL A 134 -17.79 -32.90 -4.69
N GLU A 135 -19.08 -33.13 -4.46
CA GLU A 135 -19.73 -34.34 -4.96
C GLU A 135 -20.97 -33.96 -5.75
N GLU A 136 -20.89 -34.35 -7.00
CA GLU A 136 -21.83 -34.23 -8.09
C GLU A 136 -23.12 -34.98 -7.74
N THR A 137 -24.23 -34.26 -7.58
CA THR A 137 -25.56 -34.84 -7.75
C THR A 137 -26.14 -34.30 -9.03
N ALA A 138 -26.22 -35.21 -10.01
CA ALA A 138 -26.86 -34.99 -11.28
C ALA A 138 -28.33 -34.58 -11.06
N ASP A 139 -28.77 -33.65 -11.89
CA ASP A 139 -30.15 -33.21 -12.08
C ASP A 139 -30.65 -32.01 -11.22
N ALA A 140 -29.98 -30.87 -11.39
CA ALA A 140 -30.56 -29.55 -11.11
C ALA A 140 -30.30 -28.62 -12.29
N ILE A 141 -31.31 -28.55 -13.16
CA ILE A 141 -31.60 -27.56 -14.21
C ILE A 141 -30.54 -26.44 -14.36
N LYS A 142 -29.78 -26.49 -15.46
CA LYS A 142 -28.86 -25.43 -15.91
C LYS A 142 -29.66 -24.14 -16.21
N MET A 143 -29.85 -23.28 -15.22
CA MET A 143 -30.24 -21.89 -15.46
C MET A 143 -28.98 -21.05 -15.41
N GLU A 144 -28.54 -20.57 -16.58
CA GLU A 144 -27.46 -19.59 -16.65
C GLU A 144 -27.88 -18.30 -15.92
N PRO A 145 -26.99 -17.70 -15.10
CA PRO A 145 -27.30 -16.45 -14.42
C PRO A 145 -27.49 -15.34 -15.46
N ALA A 146 -28.72 -14.86 -15.61
CA ALA A 146 -29.05 -13.76 -16.51
C ALA A 146 -28.67 -12.42 -15.87
N ILE A 147 -27.82 -11.64 -16.54
CA ILE A 147 -27.45 -10.30 -16.11
C ILE A 147 -28.26 -9.29 -16.92
N TYR A 148 -28.92 -8.35 -16.24
CA TYR A 148 -29.73 -7.31 -16.87
C TYR A 148 -29.00 -5.97 -16.84
N SER A 149 -29.06 -5.26 -17.97
CA SER A 149 -28.58 -3.89 -18.05
C SER A 149 -29.55 -2.93 -17.35
N LYS A 150 -29.09 -1.71 -17.04
CA LYS A 150 -29.88 -0.64 -16.40
C LYS A 150 -31.15 -0.22 -17.17
N SER A 151 -31.32 -0.63 -18.43
CA SER A 151 -32.52 -0.45 -19.24
C SER A 151 -33.48 -1.66 -19.22
N GLY A 152 -33.16 -2.74 -18.49
CA GLY A 152 -33.99 -3.94 -18.38
C GLY A 152 -33.80 -4.97 -19.49
N GLU A 153 -32.80 -4.79 -20.36
CA GLU A 153 -32.51 -5.71 -21.46
C GLU A 153 -31.50 -6.79 -21.00
N LYS A 154 -31.76 -8.06 -21.36
CA LYS A 154 -30.95 -9.23 -20.99
C LYS A 154 -29.65 -9.21 -21.76
N ALA A 155 -28.51 -9.14 -21.06
CA ALA A 155 -27.20 -9.20 -21.68
C ALA A 155 -26.75 -10.66 -21.80
N GLU A 156 -26.54 -11.13 -23.03
CA GLU A 156 -25.92 -12.43 -23.29
C GLU A 156 -24.40 -12.28 -23.17
N PHE A 157 -23.76 -13.11 -22.34
CA PHE A 157 -22.32 -13.10 -22.13
C PHE A 157 -21.72 -14.23 -22.98
N GLU A 158 -21.04 -13.91 -24.07
CA GLU A 158 -20.25 -14.91 -24.79
C GLU A 158 -19.05 -15.30 -23.92
N SER A 159 -19.09 -16.54 -23.42
CA SER A 159 -17.99 -17.15 -22.67
C SER A 159 -16.81 -17.40 -23.61
N GLY A 160 -15.82 -16.52 -23.56
CA GLY A 160 -14.65 -16.61 -24.43
C GLY A 160 -13.50 -15.66 -24.06
N ALA A 161 -13.11 -15.58 -22.79
CA ALA A 161 -11.87 -14.91 -22.41
C ALA A 161 -11.21 -15.58 -21.19
N ASN A 162 -10.20 -16.41 -21.46
CA ASN A 162 -9.34 -16.99 -20.44
C ASN A 162 -8.45 -15.88 -19.85
N PHE A 163 -8.72 -15.44 -18.62
CA PHE A 163 -7.79 -14.59 -17.88
C PHE A 163 -6.89 -15.49 -17.02
N SER A 164 -5.68 -15.75 -17.48
CA SER A 164 -4.63 -16.39 -16.67
C SER A 164 -4.09 -15.39 -15.65
N VAL A 165 -4.27 -15.68 -14.36
CA VAL A 165 -3.52 -15.02 -13.28
C VAL A 165 -2.28 -15.88 -13.02
N PHE A 166 -1.11 -15.35 -13.36
CA PHE A 166 0.16 -15.91 -12.88
C PHE A 166 0.36 -15.46 -11.42
N VAL A 167 0.58 -16.45 -10.53
CA VAL A 167 1.06 -16.27 -9.15
C VAL A 167 2.58 -16.15 -9.16
#